data_AF-A0A3D4EEY8-F1
#
_entry.id   AF-A0A3D4EEY8-F1
#
_cell.length_a   1.000
_cell.length_b   1.000
_cell.length_c   1.000
_cell.angle_alpha   90.00
_cell.angle_beta   90.00
_cell.angle_gamma   90.00
#
_symmetry.space_group_name_H-M   'P 1'
#
loop_
_entity.id
_entity.type
_entity.pdbx_description
1 polymer ?
#
loop_
_entity_poly.entity_id
_entity_poly.type
_entity_poly.pdbx_seq_one_letter_code
_entity_poly.pdbx_strand_id
1 'polypeptide(L)'
;MIGGQKMTEENYKYRTSQTMLRNQFPGKGKLSIPVIPKFEAKEDDFNDLLLIGFDKTNLQDMKHLDRMVHFFLYDYKFERVWKTPDTDIERLSRYRAVLSPDFSMYIEMAPVMQIFNVFRNRWCGAYWASKGIRVIPTVNWGDESTFDFCFDGIEKGSTVAVSTYMASAHDNRQDQKEWFMAGYNEMLRRIEPERIICYNTPFPEMQGDIVYVDYELSSWKYMSFENDCSEENLDCFKIPDTSRRNCDIMSAYMISAGGGSAYGGKWRPSPNKPEDQRLWGKPGEIKRTVMRNGDVYLTKIGDDGRATIDRHLTNHRTPSKHSNVHDHIVSWDEETGKPSFGPAINYYDVVPELKYHWEETIMEKTNVYQGEVNLNFASASEFKDVLSRGAEIEFDWKGHSYGVIRYGTNNKITAYEIYKPETEKVYDTPDDALEFMLGDDKLRDVITKVEVTERTL
;
A
#
# COMPACT_ATOMS: atom_id res chain seq x y z
N MET A 1 -50.00 23.67 19.32
CA MET A 1 -49.00 24.55 18.67
C MET A 1 -47.68 24.33 19.38
N ILE A 2 -46.78 23.54 18.79
CA ILE A 2 -45.43 23.35 19.34
C ILE A 2 -44.64 24.60 18.98
N GLY A 3 -44.17 25.34 19.98
CA GLY A 3 -43.47 26.61 19.81
C GLY A 3 -42.20 26.42 18.98
N GLY A 4 -42.20 26.91 17.75
CA GLY A 4 -41.01 26.95 16.93
C GLY A 4 -39.96 27.84 17.59
N GLN A 5 -38.80 27.28 17.91
CA GLN A 5 -37.62 28.06 18.26
C GLN A 5 -37.38 29.07 17.13
N LYS A 6 -37.38 30.37 17.46
CA LYS A 6 -37.04 31.43 16.49
C LYS A 6 -35.59 31.21 16.01
N MET A 7 -35.40 31.11 14.69
CA MET A 7 -34.09 31.09 14.07
C MET A 7 -33.32 32.36 14.46
N THR A 8 -32.13 32.21 15.05
CA THR A 8 -31.24 33.36 15.31
C THR A 8 -30.58 33.81 14.00
N GLU A 9 -30.18 35.07 13.92
CA GLU A 9 -29.45 35.60 12.75
C GLU A 9 -28.13 34.85 12.53
N GLU A 10 -27.45 34.46 13.61
CA GLU A 10 -26.24 33.65 13.57
C GLU A 10 -26.51 32.26 12.98
N ASN A 11 -27.57 31.58 13.43
CA ASN A 11 -27.98 30.29 12.87
C ASN A 11 -28.36 30.42 11.39
N TYR A 12 -29.02 31.51 11.00
CA TYR A 12 -29.32 31.78 9.60
C TYR A 12 -28.04 31.94 8.79
N LYS A 13 -27.13 32.85 9.20
CA LYS A 13 -25.84 33.09 8.52
C LYS A 13 -25.00 31.82 8.40
N TYR A 14 -24.94 31.00 9.44
CA TYR A 14 -24.22 29.72 9.42
C TYR A 14 -24.84 28.75 8.40
N ARG A 15 -26.17 28.55 8.45
CA ARG A 15 -26.89 27.61 7.57
C ARG A 15 -26.97 28.06 6.12
N THR A 16 -26.89 29.36 5.86
CA THR A 16 -26.83 29.91 4.49
C THR A 16 -25.39 30.21 4.07
N SER A 17 -24.40 29.90 4.91
CA SER A 17 -23.01 30.15 4.55
C SER A 17 -22.64 29.23 3.39
N GLN A 18 -22.10 29.83 2.35
CA GLN A 18 -21.70 29.13 1.16
C GLN A 18 -20.56 28.11 1.43
N THR A 19 -19.72 28.38 2.43
CA THR A 19 -18.67 27.46 2.89
C THR A 19 -19.26 26.19 3.50
N MET A 20 -20.35 26.30 4.27
CA MET A 20 -21.04 25.14 4.84
C MET A 20 -21.81 24.35 3.78
N LEU A 21 -22.55 25.07 2.91
CA LEU A 21 -23.39 24.44 1.89
C LEU A 21 -22.63 23.91 0.68
N ARG A 22 -21.39 24.39 0.45
CA ARG A 22 -20.55 24.00 -0.69
C ARG A 22 -21.23 24.17 -2.06
N ASN A 23 -22.17 25.11 -2.17
CA ASN A 23 -23.04 25.31 -3.34
C ASN A 23 -22.67 26.55 -4.19
N GLN A 24 -21.45 27.07 -4.03
CA GLN A 24 -20.93 28.26 -4.73
C GLN A 24 -20.75 28.02 -6.23
N PHE A 25 -20.40 26.80 -6.58
CA PHE A 25 -20.04 26.40 -7.94
C PHE A 25 -21.12 25.48 -8.47
N PRO A 26 -21.99 25.96 -9.37
CA PRO A 26 -23.03 25.12 -9.94
C PRO A 26 -22.38 24.01 -10.79
N GLY A 27 -22.68 22.77 -10.44
CA GLY A 27 -22.29 21.62 -11.23
C GLY A 27 -23.31 21.24 -12.30
N LYS A 28 -22.95 20.24 -13.10
CA LYS A 28 -23.86 19.61 -14.08
C LYS A 28 -24.33 18.25 -13.56
N GLY A 29 -25.42 17.75 -14.14
CA GLY A 29 -25.94 16.41 -13.87
C GLY A 29 -26.63 16.26 -12.51
N LYS A 30 -26.95 15.01 -12.16
CA LYS A 30 -27.74 14.66 -10.96
C LYS A 30 -27.03 15.02 -9.65
N LEU A 31 -25.70 14.91 -9.65
CA LEU A 31 -24.87 15.11 -8.46
C LEU A 31 -24.42 16.57 -8.31
N SER A 32 -24.67 17.43 -9.30
CA SER A 32 -24.21 18.84 -9.31
C SER A 32 -22.73 18.97 -8.95
N ILE A 33 -21.89 18.08 -9.51
CA ILE A 33 -20.44 18.10 -9.28
C ILE A 33 -19.86 19.40 -9.87
N PRO A 34 -19.16 20.24 -9.07
CA PRO A 34 -18.55 21.48 -9.54
C PRO A 34 -17.63 21.27 -10.75
N VAL A 35 -17.58 22.24 -11.66
CA VAL A 35 -16.68 22.19 -12.80
C VAL A 35 -15.39 22.91 -12.46
N ILE A 36 -14.25 22.23 -12.60
CA ILE A 36 -12.94 22.87 -12.62
C ILE A 36 -12.76 23.47 -14.02
N PRO A 37 -12.53 24.80 -14.15
CA PRO A 37 -12.29 25.43 -15.44
C PRO A 37 -11.11 24.79 -16.16
N LYS A 38 -11.20 24.67 -17.49
CA LYS A 38 -10.14 24.15 -18.34
C LYS A 38 -8.82 24.88 -18.10
N PHE A 39 -7.74 24.12 -17.91
CA PHE A 39 -6.41 24.67 -17.70
C PHE A 39 -5.88 25.36 -18.96
N GLU A 40 -5.59 26.65 -18.85
CA GLU A 40 -4.91 27.42 -19.91
C GLU A 40 -3.39 27.20 -19.82
N ALA A 41 -2.91 26.29 -20.66
CA ALA A 41 -1.50 25.96 -20.78
C ALA A 41 -0.67 27.12 -21.37
N LYS A 42 0.48 27.38 -20.74
CA LYS A 42 1.57 28.21 -21.26
C LYS A 42 2.63 27.32 -21.90
N GLU A 43 3.43 27.91 -22.78
CA GLU A 43 4.44 27.20 -23.58
C GLU A 43 5.48 26.46 -22.72
N ASP A 44 5.80 26.98 -21.52
CA ASP A 44 6.83 26.46 -20.63
C ASP A 44 6.30 25.62 -19.46
N ASP A 45 4.97 25.44 -19.33
CA ASP A 45 4.38 24.80 -18.14
C ASP A 45 4.85 23.35 -17.93
N PHE A 46 5.15 22.64 -19.02
CA PHE A 46 5.42 21.20 -19.01
C PHE A 46 6.89 20.86 -19.27
N ASN A 47 7.72 21.87 -19.53
CA ASN A 47 9.14 21.67 -19.79
C ASN A 47 9.83 21.27 -18.49
N ASP A 48 10.50 20.12 -18.50
CA ASP A 48 11.20 19.55 -17.34
C ASP A 48 10.34 19.54 -16.06
N LEU A 49 9.05 19.25 -16.21
CA LEU A 49 8.07 19.37 -15.13
C LEU A 49 8.41 18.45 -13.95
N LEU A 50 8.66 19.06 -12.80
CA LEU A 50 8.71 18.38 -11.51
C LEU A 50 7.51 18.78 -10.65
N LEU A 51 7.10 17.86 -9.78
CA LEU A 51 6.04 18.10 -8.81
C LEU A 51 6.60 18.28 -7.39
N ILE A 52 5.79 18.88 -6.52
CA ILE A 52 6.05 19.02 -5.09
C ILE A 52 4.82 18.57 -4.29
N GLY A 53 5.02 17.69 -3.31
CA GLY A 53 3.94 17.22 -2.44
C GLY A 53 3.39 18.36 -1.59
N PHE A 54 2.08 18.47 -1.48
CA PHE A 54 1.41 19.48 -0.65
C PHE A 54 1.98 19.58 0.78
N ASP A 55 2.33 18.44 1.38
CA ASP A 55 2.91 18.34 2.73
C ASP A 55 4.32 18.95 2.86
N LYS A 56 5.00 19.20 1.74
CA LYS A 56 6.32 19.85 1.69
C LYS A 56 6.27 21.33 1.26
N THR A 57 5.09 21.83 0.87
CA THR A 57 4.92 23.24 0.52
C THR A 57 4.93 24.13 1.76
N ASN A 58 5.52 25.32 1.68
CA ASN A 58 5.46 26.32 2.76
C ASN A 58 5.57 27.76 2.21
N LEU A 59 5.16 28.74 3.01
CA LEU A 59 5.15 30.16 2.62
C LEU A 59 6.55 30.77 2.42
N GLN A 60 7.60 30.13 2.94
CA GLN A 60 8.98 30.60 2.80
C GLN A 60 9.72 29.91 1.64
N ASP A 61 9.07 29.01 0.91
CA ASP A 61 9.67 28.36 -0.25
C ASP A 61 9.98 29.40 -1.32
N MET A 62 11.24 29.46 -1.75
CA MET A 62 11.73 30.33 -2.81
C MET A 62 12.42 29.53 -3.92
N LYS A 63 12.64 28.22 -3.71
CA LYS A 63 13.48 27.38 -4.58
C LYS A 63 12.65 26.56 -5.57
N HIS A 64 11.42 26.20 -5.21
CA HIS A 64 10.64 25.22 -5.96
C HIS A 64 9.32 25.80 -6.52
N LEU A 65 9.24 27.12 -6.66
CA LEU A 65 8.02 27.81 -7.11
C LEU A 65 7.65 27.51 -8.58
N ASP A 66 8.62 27.03 -9.36
CA ASP A 66 8.46 26.54 -10.73
C ASP A 66 7.81 25.15 -10.81
N ARG A 67 7.72 24.41 -9.69
CA ARG A 67 7.04 23.11 -9.62
C ARG A 67 5.52 23.27 -9.51
N MET A 68 4.79 22.22 -9.90
CA MET A 68 3.35 22.14 -9.61
C MET A 68 3.09 21.36 -8.32
N VAL A 69 2.12 21.81 -7.52
CA VAL A 69 1.75 21.14 -6.27
C VAL A 69 0.86 19.93 -6.56
N HIS A 70 1.21 18.75 -6.01
CA HIS A 70 0.40 17.54 -6.14
C HIS A 70 -0.12 17.02 -4.79
N PHE A 71 -1.16 16.20 -4.89
CA PHE A 71 -1.85 15.59 -3.75
C PHE A 71 -1.86 14.05 -3.78
N PHE A 72 -1.01 13.44 -4.61
CA PHE A 72 -0.71 11.99 -4.58
C PHE A 72 -0.02 11.60 -3.26
N LEU A 73 -0.75 11.73 -2.15
CA LEU A 73 -0.35 11.66 -0.75
C LEU A 73 -1.50 11.00 0.04
N TYR A 74 -1.25 10.61 1.28
CA TYR A 74 -2.34 10.15 2.14
C TYR A 74 -3.34 11.27 2.41
N ASP A 75 -4.64 10.98 2.29
CA ASP A 75 -5.75 11.94 2.47
C ASP A 75 -5.58 12.81 3.73
N TYR A 76 -5.17 12.20 4.86
CA TYR A 76 -5.01 12.91 6.13
C TYR A 76 -3.98 14.05 6.08
N LYS A 77 -3.00 14.01 5.17
CA LYS A 77 -1.98 15.05 5.01
C LYS A 77 -2.55 16.34 4.43
N PHE A 78 -3.66 16.26 3.70
CA PHE A 78 -4.26 17.41 3.03
C PHE A 78 -5.75 17.59 3.32
N GLU A 79 -6.37 16.77 4.17
CA GLU A 79 -7.78 16.89 4.58
C GLU A 79 -8.17 18.33 5.02
N ARG A 80 -7.20 19.11 5.53
CA ARG A 80 -7.40 20.54 5.85
C ARG A 80 -7.88 21.38 4.67
N VAL A 81 -7.52 21.05 3.43
CA VAL A 81 -7.95 21.82 2.26
C VAL A 81 -9.46 21.75 2.05
N TRP A 82 -10.10 20.67 2.49
CA TRP A 82 -11.54 20.53 2.49
C TRP A 82 -12.18 21.20 3.72
N LYS A 83 -11.57 21.06 4.90
CA LYS A 83 -12.14 21.56 6.17
C LYS A 83 -12.02 23.09 6.29
N THR A 84 -10.88 23.64 5.89
CA THR A 84 -10.51 25.06 6.00
C THR A 84 -9.94 25.57 4.67
N PRO A 85 -10.76 25.66 3.60
CA PRO A 85 -10.26 25.88 2.24
C PRO A 85 -9.54 27.22 2.02
N ASP A 86 -9.69 28.19 2.93
CA ASP A 86 -9.03 29.49 2.85
C ASP A 86 -7.57 29.47 3.31
N THR A 87 -7.17 28.51 4.14
CA THR A 87 -5.88 28.57 4.87
C THR A 87 -4.67 28.45 3.96
N ASP A 88 -4.82 27.79 2.81
CA ASP A 88 -3.71 27.42 1.94
C ASP A 88 -3.64 28.25 0.65
N ILE A 89 -4.58 29.19 0.44
CA ILE A 89 -4.69 29.95 -0.83
C ILE A 89 -3.42 30.75 -1.13
N GLU A 90 -2.92 31.51 -0.16
CA GLU A 90 -1.70 32.32 -0.32
C GLU A 90 -0.48 31.44 -0.62
N ARG A 91 -0.38 30.28 0.04
CA ARG A 91 0.73 29.36 -0.19
C ARG A 91 0.66 28.72 -1.57
N LEU A 92 -0.52 28.24 -1.95
CA LEU A 92 -0.73 27.51 -3.21
C LEU A 92 -0.63 28.43 -4.43
N SER A 93 -1.00 29.70 -4.33
CA SER A 93 -0.94 30.66 -5.44
C SER A 93 0.47 31.03 -5.88
N ARG A 94 1.50 30.69 -5.10
CA ARG A 94 2.91 30.99 -5.40
C ARG A 94 3.55 30.00 -6.38
N TYR A 95 2.98 28.81 -6.52
CA TYR A 95 3.51 27.74 -7.36
C TYR A 95 3.01 27.86 -8.81
N ARG A 96 3.72 27.23 -9.76
CA ARG A 96 3.39 27.28 -11.21
C ARG A 96 1.94 26.91 -11.53
N ALA A 97 1.45 25.84 -10.89
CA ALA A 97 0.07 25.40 -10.91
C ALA A 97 -0.17 24.41 -9.76
N VAL A 98 -1.43 24.03 -9.55
CA VAL A 98 -1.85 23.13 -8.47
C VAL A 98 -2.73 22.03 -9.05
N LEU A 99 -2.41 20.77 -8.79
CA LEU A 99 -3.30 19.66 -9.09
C LEU A 99 -4.45 19.67 -8.08
N SER A 100 -5.69 19.40 -8.50
CA SER A 100 -6.80 19.27 -7.56
C SER A 100 -6.56 18.12 -6.57
N PRO A 101 -7.14 18.15 -5.36
CA PRO A 101 -6.78 17.19 -4.32
C PRO A 101 -7.25 15.78 -4.69
N ASP A 102 -6.37 14.80 -4.57
CA ASP A 102 -6.59 13.40 -4.94
C ASP A 102 -7.12 12.59 -3.75
N PHE A 103 -8.37 12.84 -3.36
CA PHE A 103 -9.02 12.03 -2.33
C PHE A 103 -9.18 10.59 -2.81
N SER A 104 -8.84 9.65 -1.94
CA SER A 104 -8.69 8.24 -2.28
C SER A 104 -9.97 7.61 -2.86
N MET A 105 -9.82 6.71 -3.84
CA MET A 105 -10.92 6.03 -4.54
C MET A 105 -10.64 4.53 -4.62
N TYR A 106 -10.90 3.81 -3.53
CA TYR A 106 -10.71 2.36 -3.49
C TYR A 106 -11.89 1.58 -4.04
N ILE A 107 -11.61 0.44 -4.66
CA ILE A 107 -12.62 -0.50 -5.19
C ILE A 107 -13.55 -0.96 -4.07
N GLU A 108 -13.00 -1.24 -2.89
CA GLU A 108 -13.75 -1.73 -1.72
C GLU A 108 -14.50 -0.60 -0.98
N MET A 109 -14.31 0.66 -1.39
CA MET A 109 -14.93 1.81 -0.74
C MET A 109 -16.42 1.88 -1.07
N ALA A 110 -17.26 2.21 -0.08
CA ALA A 110 -18.69 2.38 -0.31
C ALA A 110 -18.95 3.46 -1.40
N PRO A 111 -19.88 3.25 -2.35
CA PRO A 111 -20.11 4.19 -3.46
C PRO A 111 -20.41 5.63 -3.03
N VAL A 112 -21.07 5.80 -1.89
CA VAL A 112 -21.35 7.14 -1.32
C VAL A 112 -20.08 7.90 -0.96
N MET A 113 -19.05 7.20 -0.47
CA MET A 113 -17.76 7.80 -0.14
C MET A 113 -16.99 8.16 -1.40
N GLN A 114 -17.03 7.30 -2.43
CA GLN A 114 -16.43 7.59 -3.73
C GLN A 114 -17.05 8.84 -4.37
N ILE A 115 -18.39 8.95 -4.38
CA ILE A 115 -19.10 10.15 -4.85
C ILE A 115 -18.68 11.39 -4.05
N PHE A 116 -18.61 11.26 -2.73
CA PHE A 116 -18.18 12.36 -1.86
C PHE A 116 -16.74 12.80 -2.16
N ASN A 117 -15.83 11.87 -2.42
CA ASN A 117 -14.42 12.16 -2.72
C ASN A 117 -14.26 12.87 -4.07
N VAL A 118 -15.02 12.46 -5.08
CA VAL A 118 -15.10 13.18 -6.36
C VAL A 118 -15.64 14.60 -6.15
N PHE A 119 -16.71 14.77 -5.36
CA PHE A 119 -17.23 16.09 -5.05
C PHE A 119 -16.20 16.98 -4.35
N ARG A 120 -15.51 16.46 -3.32
CA ARG A 120 -14.47 17.21 -2.58
C ARG A 120 -13.32 17.64 -3.49
N ASN A 121 -12.85 16.74 -4.36
CA ASN A 121 -11.83 17.03 -5.36
C ASN A 121 -12.25 18.21 -6.25
N ARG A 122 -13.41 18.08 -6.90
CA ARG A 122 -13.89 19.09 -7.86
C ARG A 122 -14.25 20.41 -7.21
N TRP A 123 -14.83 20.38 -6.01
CA TRP A 123 -15.17 21.57 -5.25
C TRP A 123 -13.92 22.36 -4.85
N CYS A 124 -12.89 21.69 -4.31
CA CYS A 124 -11.63 22.35 -3.96
C CYS A 124 -10.95 22.95 -5.20
N GLY A 125 -10.91 22.20 -6.30
CA GLY A 125 -10.33 22.70 -7.55
C GLY A 125 -11.07 23.92 -8.11
N ALA A 126 -12.40 23.90 -8.15
CA ALA A 126 -13.21 25.04 -8.57
C ALA A 126 -13.04 26.25 -7.62
N TYR A 127 -12.95 25.98 -6.31
CA TYR A 127 -12.69 27.01 -5.32
C TYR A 127 -11.35 27.70 -5.55
N TRP A 128 -10.27 26.94 -5.72
CA TRP A 128 -8.93 27.48 -5.99
C TRP A 128 -8.86 28.24 -7.30
N ALA A 129 -9.49 27.73 -8.37
CA ALA A 129 -9.61 28.43 -9.64
C ALA A 129 -10.31 29.79 -9.47
N SER A 130 -11.37 29.86 -8.65
CA SER A 130 -12.06 31.12 -8.35
C SER A 130 -11.20 32.15 -7.59
N LYS A 131 -10.10 31.69 -6.98
CA LYS A 131 -9.10 32.55 -6.31
C LYS A 131 -7.92 32.91 -7.22
N GLY A 132 -7.97 32.56 -8.50
CA GLY A 132 -6.91 32.84 -9.48
C GLY A 132 -5.75 31.84 -9.45
N ILE A 133 -5.87 30.73 -8.73
CA ILE A 133 -4.90 29.63 -8.79
C ILE A 133 -5.10 28.87 -10.10
N ARG A 134 -4.01 28.55 -10.78
CA ARG A 134 -4.05 27.72 -11.99
C ARG A 134 -4.18 26.26 -11.60
N VAL A 135 -5.36 25.68 -11.82
CA VAL A 135 -5.69 24.33 -11.34
C VAL A 135 -5.75 23.33 -12.49
N ILE A 136 -5.12 22.17 -12.31
CA ILE A 136 -5.26 21.01 -13.19
C ILE A 136 -6.06 19.93 -12.44
N PRO A 137 -7.16 19.41 -13.00
CA PRO A 137 -7.92 18.34 -12.36
C PRO A 137 -7.10 17.03 -12.25
N THR A 138 -7.00 16.50 -11.04
CA THR A 138 -6.56 15.11 -10.81
C THR A 138 -7.73 14.16 -11.01
N VAL A 139 -7.49 13.07 -11.74
CA VAL A 139 -8.48 12.05 -12.08
C VAL A 139 -8.12 10.74 -11.39
N ASN A 140 -9.10 10.17 -10.72
CA ASN A 140 -9.01 8.91 -10.01
C ASN A 140 -10.38 8.20 -10.08
N TRP A 141 -10.38 6.89 -9.98
CA TRP A 141 -11.56 6.03 -10.18
C TRP A 141 -11.52 4.83 -9.25
N GLY A 142 -12.69 4.29 -8.93
CA GLY A 142 -12.82 2.99 -8.28
C GLY A 142 -12.80 1.90 -9.35
N ASP A 143 -13.81 1.06 -9.40
CA ASP A 143 -14.05 0.15 -10.54
C ASP A 143 -14.94 0.82 -11.60
N GLU A 144 -15.38 0.05 -12.59
CA GLU A 144 -16.27 0.49 -13.66
C GLU A 144 -17.60 1.06 -13.16
N SER A 145 -18.04 0.70 -11.95
CA SER A 145 -19.25 1.26 -11.35
C SER A 145 -19.13 2.76 -11.05
N THR A 146 -17.90 3.27 -10.98
CA THR A 146 -17.62 4.69 -10.72
C THR A 146 -17.62 5.56 -11.99
N PHE A 147 -17.57 4.95 -13.18
CA PHE A 147 -17.40 5.67 -14.46
C PHE A 147 -18.57 6.60 -14.79
N ASP A 148 -19.72 6.40 -14.16
CA ASP A 148 -20.88 7.26 -14.31
C ASP A 148 -20.72 8.64 -13.66
N PHE A 149 -19.76 8.82 -12.73
CA PHE A 149 -19.58 10.07 -12.01
C PHE A 149 -18.11 10.52 -11.82
N CYS A 150 -17.12 9.63 -11.88
CA CYS A 150 -15.74 9.99 -11.52
C CYS A 150 -15.09 11.00 -12.48
N PHE A 151 -15.60 11.10 -13.71
CA PHE A 151 -15.15 12.07 -14.70
C PHE A 151 -15.97 13.39 -14.72
N ASP A 152 -17.04 13.47 -13.93
CA ASP A 152 -17.84 14.69 -13.84
C ASP A 152 -17.03 15.85 -13.26
N GLY A 153 -17.40 17.06 -13.68
CA GLY A 153 -16.73 18.29 -13.23
C GLY A 153 -15.40 18.58 -13.94
N ILE A 154 -15.05 17.82 -14.98
CA ILE A 154 -13.88 18.08 -15.83
C ILE A 154 -14.37 18.44 -17.24
N GLU A 155 -13.86 19.54 -17.77
CA GLU A 155 -14.19 19.97 -19.13
C GLU A 155 -13.48 19.12 -20.18
N LYS A 156 -14.16 18.88 -21.31
CA LYS A 156 -13.56 18.19 -22.45
C LYS A 156 -12.34 18.93 -22.98
N GLY A 157 -11.31 18.21 -23.36
CA GLY A 157 -10.03 18.78 -23.79
C GLY A 157 -9.20 19.37 -22.66
N SER A 158 -9.58 19.21 -21.39
CA SER A 158 -8.75 19.71 -20.29
C SER A 158 -7.44 18.93 -20.17
N THR A 159 -6.38 19.62 -19.73
CA THR A 159 -5.23 18.94 -19.14
C THR A 159 -5.69 18.23 -17.87
N VAL A 160 -5.24 16.99 -17.66
CA VAL A 160 -5.56 16.17 -16.48
C VAL A 160 -4.29 15.61 -15.86
N ALA A 161 -4.35 15.23 -14.59
CA ALA A 161 -3.28 14.50 -13.91
C ALA A 161 -3.76 13.14 -13.38
N VAL A 162 -2.91 12.12 -13.50
CA VAL A 162 -3.10 10.77 -12.98
C VAL A 162 -1.81 10.28 -12.32
N SER A 163 -1.91 9.24 -11.49
CA SER A 163 -0.75 8.61 -10.87
C SER A 163 -0.78 7.10 -11.09
N THR A 164 0.32 6.55 -11.63
CA THR A 164 0.52 5.11 -11.75
C THR A 164 1.21 4.52 -10.51
N TYR A 165 1.53 5.33 -9.50
CA TYR A 165 2.33 4.90 -8.35
C TYR A 165 1.70 3.69 -7.62
N MET A 166 0.43 3.80 -7.22
CA MET A 166 -0.29 2.70 -6.54
C MET A 166 -0.77 1.59 -7.50
N ALA A 167 -0.75 1.88 -8.81
CA ALA A 167 -1.05 0.88 -9.84
C ALA A 167 0.17 0.02 -10.18
N SER A 168 1.38 0.53 -9.94
CA SER A 168 2.63 -0.15 -10.30
C SER A 168 2.94 -1.26 -9.31
N ALA A 169 3.74 -2.24 -9.73
CA ALA A 169 4.16 -3.31 -8.84
C ALA A 169 5.18 -2.80 -7.82
N HIS A 170 4.90 -2.92 -6.53
CA HIS A 170 5.78 -2.52 -5.43
C HIS A 170 5.67 -3.51 -4.25
N ASP A 171 6.63 -3.53 -3.34
CA ASP A 171 6.58 -4.29 -2.06
C ASP A 171 6.06 -5.74 -2.17
N ASN A 172 6.59 -6.50 -3.12
CA ASN A 172 6.19 -7.89 -3.41
C ASN A 172 4.70 -8.05 -3.75
N ARG A 173 4.09 -7.00 -4.31
CA ARG A 173 2.76 -7.01 -4.93
C ARG A 173 2.89 -6.86 -6.44
N GLN A 174 1.99 -7.51 -7.15
CA GLN A 174 1.78 -7.32 -8.58
C GLN A 174 1.32 -5.88 -8.84
N ASP A 175 1.44 -5.44 -10.09
CA ASP A 175 0.74 -4.23 -10.52
C ASP A 175 -0.78 -4.47 -10.55
N GLN A 176 -1.53 -3.38 -10.68
CA GLN A 176 -2.98 -3.34 -10.88
C GLN A 176 -3.28 -2.75 -12.26
N LYS A 177 -2.52 -3.18 -13.28
CA LYS A 177 -2.53 -2.55 -14.60
C LYS A 177 -3.90 -2.62 -15.28
N GLU A 178 -4.59 -3.76 -15.21
CA GLU A 178 -5.89 -3.94 -15.85
C GLU A 178 -6.92 -2.95 -15.30
N TRP A 179 -6.98 -2.81 -13.97
CA TRP A 179 -7.82 -1.83 -13.28
C TRP A 179 -7.48 -0.39 -13.72
N PHE A 180 -6.19 -0.04 -13.70
CA PHE A 180 -5.76 1.30 -14.06
C PHE A 180 -6.11 1.61 -15.53
N MET A 181 -5.82 0.69 -16.45
CA MET A 181 -6.08 0.88 -17.88
C MET A 181 -7.57 0.93 -18.20
N ALA A 182 -8.44 0.23 -17.46
CA ALA A 182 -9.89 0.34 -17.64
C ALA A 182 -10.39 1.77 -17.41
N GLY A 183 -10.05 2.37 -16.27
CA GLY A 183 -10.45 3.75 -15.97
C GLY A 183 -9.70 4.79 -16.78
N TYR A 184 -8.43 4.55 -17.10
CA TYR A 184 -7.65 5.42 -17.97
C TYR A 184 -8.24 5.51 -19.39
N ASN A 185 -8.63 4.38 -19.98
CA ASN A 185 -9.24 4.37 -21.32
C ASN A 185 -10.62 5.04 -21.32
N GLU A 186 -11.41 4.87 -20.26
CA GLU A 186 -12.69 5.57 -20.12
C GLU A 186 -12.47 7.09 -19.91
N MET A 187 -11.43 7.48 -19.16
CA MET A 187 -11.01 8.88 -19.02
C MET A 187 -10.70 9.50 -20.38
N LEU A 188 -9.91 8.83 -21.22
CA LEU A 188 -9.61 9.28 -22.58
C LEU A 188 -10.88 9.49 -23.40
N ARG A 189 -11.83 8.56 -23.32
CA ARG A 189 -13.10 8.62 -24.06
C ARG A 189 -14.03 9.74 -23.60
N ARG A 190 -14.08 10.03 -22.29
CA ARG A 190 -15.01 10.98 -21.68
C ARG A 190 -14.50 12.41 -21.74
N ILE A 191 -13.23 12.59 -21.38
CA ILE A 191 -12.59 13.90 -21.22
C ILE A 191 -11.90 14.32 -22.51
N GLU A 192 -11.42 13.38 -23.34
CA GLU A 192 -10.63 13.68 -24.54
C GLU A 192 -9.49 14.66 -24.21
N PRO A 193 -8.63 14.35 -23.21
CA PRO A 193 -7.69 15.32 -22.66
C PRO A 193 -6.65 15.75 -23.69
N GLU A 194 -6.36 17.06 -23.75
CA GLU A 194 -5.31 17.60 -24.62
C GLU A 194 -3.91 17.21 -24.14
N ARG A 195 -3.75 16.98 -22.83
CA ARG A 195 -2.50 16.59 -22.18
C ARG A 195 -2.76 15.84 -20.88
N ILE A 196 -1.88 14.90 -20.56
CA ILE A 196 -2.01 14.03 -19.40
C ILE A 196 -0.70 14.07 -18.61
N ILE A 197 -0.71 14.66 -17.42
CA ILE A 197 0.41 14.54 -16.49
C ILE A 197 0.32 13.17 -15.83
N CYS A 198 1.35 12.34 -16.00
CA CYS A 198 1.46 11.04 -15.34
C CYS A 198 2.55 11.10 -14.27
N TYR A 199 2.15 11.05 -13.01
CA TYR A 199 3.06 10.92 -11.89
C TYR A 199 3.45 9.45 -11.70
N ASN A 200 4.76 9.18 -11.65
CA ASN A 200 5.38 7.85 -11.76
C ASN A 200 5.39 7.30 -13.19
N THR A 201 6.12 6.20 -13.39
CA THR A 201 6.37 5.55 -14.69
C THR A 201 5.05 5.17 -15.38
N PRO A 202 4.76 5.67 -16.59
CA PRO A 202 3.58 5.29 -17.36
C PRO A 202 3.64 3.81 -17.76
N PHE A 203 2.48 3.15 -17.85
CA PHE A 203 2.41 1.84 -18.49
C PHE A 203 2.66 1.98 -19.99
N PRO A 204 3.33 1.01 -20.65
CA PRO A 204 3.57 1.05 -22.10
C PRO A 204 2.30 1.20 -22.94
N GLU A 205 1.16 0.73 -22.44
CA GLU A 205 -0.13 0.76 -23.10
C GLU A 205 -0.87 2.12 -22.97
N MET A 206 -0.37 3.06 -22.16
CA MET A 206 -0.99 4.38 -22.01
C MET A 206 -0.87 5.21 -23.30
N GLN A 207 -2.01 5.74 -23.77
CA GLN A 207 -2.13 6.53 -25.00
C GLN A 207 -2.44 8.01 -24.70
N GLY A 208 -2.07 8.90 -25.61
CA GLY A 208 -2.33 10.34 -25.51
C GLY A 208 -1.05 11.17 -25.41
N ASP A 209 -1.18 12.48 -25.22
CA ASP A 209 -0.05 13.38 -25.00
C ASP A 209 0.36 13.34 -23.52
N ILE A 210 1.24 12.41 -23.17
CA ILE A 210 1.64 12.13 -21.79
C ILE A 210 2.89 12.94 -21.43
N VAL A 211 2.77 13.77 -20.39
CA VAL A 211 3.90 14.37 -19.69
C VAL A 211 4.27 13.45 -18.54
N TYR A 212 5.36 12.71 -18.72
CA TYR A 212 5.93 11.87 -17.68
C TYR A 212 6.59 12.74 -16.59
N VAL A 213 6.17 12.53 -15.34
CA VAL A 213 6.82 13.11 -14.17
C VAL A 213 7.45 11.99 -13.35
N ASP A 214 8.77 12.06 -13.21
CA ASP A 214 9.53 11.11 -12.40
C ASP A 214 9.21 11.25 -10.91
N TYR A 215 8.82 10.13 -10.30
CA TYR A 215 8.47 10.05 -8.89
C TYR A 215 9.66 10.37 -7.98
N GLU A 216 10.84 9.76 -8.24
CA GLU A 216 12.00 9.93 -7.39
C GLU A 216 12.52 11.36 -7.47
N LEU A 217 12.65 11.95 -8.66
CA LEU A 217 13.11 13.33 -8.82
C LEU A 217 12.13 14.37 -8.23
N SER A 218 10.84 14.05 -8.21
CA SER A 218 9.81 14.87 -7.55
C SER A 218 9.68 14.59 -6.05
N SER A 219 10.38 13.57 -5.53
CA SER A 219 10.31 13.20 -4.12
C SER A 219 11.11 14.16 -3.23
N TRP A 220 10.79 14.13 -1.94
CA TRP A 220 11.47 14.92 -0.91
C TRP A 220 12.99 14.65 -0.85
N LYS A 221 13.45 13.48 -1.30
CA LYS A 221 14.89 13.10 -1.28
C LYS A 221 15.75 14.04 -2.12
N TYR A 222 15.19 14.60 -3.21
CA TYR A 222 15.88 15.50 -4.13
C TYR A 222 15.45 16.96 -3.95
N MET A 223 14.75 17.26 -2.85
CA MET A 223 14.53 18.63 -2.41
C MET A 223 15.64 18.99 -1.42
N SER A 224 16.54 19.90 -1.81
CA SER A 224 17.61 20.39 -0.93
C SER A 224 17.03 21.33 0.13
N PHE A 225 16.31 20.76 1.10
CA PHE A 225 16.13 21.40 2.39
C PHE A 225 17.45 21.26 3.14
N GLU A 226 18.10 22.37 3.45
CA GLU A 226 19.00 22.38 4.60
C GLU A 226 18.18 21.82 5.77
N ASN A 227 18.72 20.80 6.43
CA ASN A 227 18.09 20.01 7.48
C ASN A 227 17.71 20.86 8.71
N ASP A 228 16.67 21.67 8.58
CA ASP A 228 15.96 22.31 9.70
C ASP A 228 14.60 21.63 9.94
N CYS A 229 14.43 20.40 9.44
CA CYS A 229 13.40 19.51 9.99
C CYS A 229 13.87 19.05 11.38
N SER A 230 13.54 19.84 12.40
CA SER A 230 13.43 19.31 13.76
C SER A 230 12.60 18.03 13.71
N GLU A 231 13.05 16.98 14.41
CA GLU A 231 12.35 15.70 14.50
C GLU A 231 10.85 15.95 14.57
N GLU A 232 10.11 15.50 13.55
CA GLU A 232 8.67 15.67 13.49
C GLU A 232 8.10 15.09 14.78
N ASN A 233 7.73 15.99 15.71
CA ASN A 233 7.12 15.59 16.95
C ASN A 233 5.72 15.12 16.61
N LEU A 234 5.61 13.81 16.34
CA LEU A 234 4.34 13.16 16.04
C LEU A 234 3.37 13.17 17.23
N ASP A 235 3.81 13.64 18.42
CA ASP A 235 2.92 13.83 19.57
C ASP A 235 1.92 14.97 19.36
N CYS A 236 2.16 15.93 18.46
CA CYS A 236 1.13 16.93 18.12
C CYS A 236 -0.01 16.34 17.25
N PHE A 237 0.21 15.15 16.68
CA PHE A 237 -0.80 14.34 15.99
C PHE A 237 -1.35 13.22 16.89
N LYS A 238 -0.79 13.02 18.10
CA LYS A 238 -1.50 12.30 19.16
C LYS A 238 -2.60 13.21 19.66
N ILE A 239 -3.83 12.79 19.44
CA ILE A 239 -4.99 13.41 20.08
C ILE A 239 -4.72 13.35 21.60
N PRO A 240 -4.83 14.47 22.33
CA PRO A 240 -4.65 14.46 23.78
C PRO A 240 -5.60 13.40 24.36
N ASP A 241 -5.09 12.58 25.28
CA ASP A 241 -5.88 11.60 26.03
C ASP A 241 -7.07 12.32 26.66
N THR A 242 -8.18 12.30 25.93
CA THR A 242 -9.47 12.82 26.32
C THR A 242 -10.33 11.61 26.60
N SER A 243 -9.92 10.89 27.64
CA SER A 243 -10.87 10.19 28.48
C SER A 243 -12.10 11.10 28.69
N ARG A 244 -13.21 10.70 28.06
CA ARG A 244 -14.57 11.29 28.07
C ARG A 244 -14.84 12.42 27.06
N ARG A 245 -15.30 12.01 25.88
CA ARG A 245 -16.73 12.11 25.48
C ARG A 245 -16.98 11.26 24.23
N ASN A 246 -18.03 10.45 24.26
CA ASN A 246 -18.52 9.65 23.13
C ASN A 246 -18.88 10.55 21.94
N CYS A 247 -17.94 10.75 21.03
CA CYS A 247 -18.22 11.08 19.64
C CYS A 247 -17.46 10.07 18.77
N ASP A 248 -18.20 9.38 17.91
CA ASP A 248 -17.71 8.33 17.03
C ASP A 248 -16.71 8.91 16.03
N ILE A 249 -15.42 8.85 16.36
CA ILE A 249 -14.35 9.10 15.40
C ILE A 249 -13.75 7.75 15.04
N MET A 250 -14.20 7.23 13.91
CA MET A 250 -13.77 5.96 13.35
C MET A 250 -12.28 6.02 12.98
N SER A 251 -11.43 5.53 13.89
CA SER A 251 -10.01 5.21 13.63
C SER A 251 -9.81 4.16 12.54
N ALA A 252 -10.88 3.50 12.10
CA ALA A 252 -10.91 2.52 11.02
C ALA A 252 -10.70 3.10 9.60
N TYR A 253 -10.57 4.43 9.44
CA TYR A 253 -10.37 5.10 8.13
C TYR A 253 -8.97 5.70 7.93
N MET A 254 -7.92 5.09 8.49
CA MET A 254 -6.56 5.30 7.96
C MET A 254 -6.45 4.58 6.60
N ILE A 255 -7.11 5.18 5.61
CA ILE A 255 -7.11 4.82 4.21
C ILE A 255 -5.73 5.23 3.67
N SER A 256 -5.04 4.28 3.04
CA SER A 256 -3.80 4.54 2.30
C SER A 256 -4.05 5.63 1.24
N ALA A 257 -3.01 6.21 0.64
CA ALA A 257 -3.21 7.11 -0.49
C ALA A 257 -3.64 6.32 -1.73
N GLY A 258 -4.47 6.90 -2.60
CA GLY A 258 -4.55 6.52 -4.02
C GLY A 258 -5.82 5.79 -4.46
N GLY A 259 -5.69 4.98 -5.51
CA GLY A 259 -6.77 4.22 -6.14
C GLY A 259 -6.41 2.74 -6.30
N GLY A 260 -7.36 1.95 -6.75
CA GLY A 260 -7.23 0.50 -6.93
C GLY A 260 -7.80 -0.26 -5.74
N SER A 261 -7.31 -1.47 -5.52
CA SER A 261 -7.63 -2.20 -4.30
C SER A 261 -6.95 -1.57 -3.10
N ALA A 262 -7.68 -1.41 -1.99
CA ALA A 262 -7.13 -1.03 -0.70
C ALA A 262 -6.10 -2.05 -0.17
N TYR A 263 -6.16 -3.29 -0.67
CA TYR A 263 -5.18 -4.34 -0.38
C TYR A 263 -3.94 -4.25 -1.29
N GLY A 264 -3.94 -3.38 -2.29
CA GLY A 264 -2.94 -3.30 -3.36
C GLY A 264 -3.01 -4.49 -4.32
N GLY A 265 -2.03 -4.61 -5.20
CA GLY A 265 -1.93 -5.79 -6.07
C GLY A 265 -1.71 -7.08 -5.27
N LYS A 266 -2.06 -8.22 -5.88
CA LYS A 266 -1.86 -9.53 -5.27
C LYS A 266 -0.38 -9.80 -5.02
N TRP A 267 -0.06 -10.57 -3.99
CA TRP A 267 1.31 -10.95 -3.67
C TRP A 267 1.98 -11.61 -4.88
N ARG A 268 3.27 -11.33 -5.06
CA ARG A 268 4.17 -12.01 -5.99
C ARG A 268 5.45 -12.42 -5.26
N PRO A 269 6.12 -13.48 -5.73
CA PRO A 269 7.46 -13.82 -5.25
C PRO A 269 8.40 -12.62 -5.30
N SER A 270 9.15 -12.41 -4.23
CA SER A 270 10.11 -11.32 -4.15
C SER A 270 11.23 -11.50 -5.19
N PRO A 271 11.62 -10.47 -5.96
CA PRO A 271 12.85 -10.52 -6.74
C PRO A 271 14.10 -10.59 -5.81
N ASN A 272 13.97 -10.09 -4.59
CA ASN A 272 14.99 -10.12 -3.54
C ASN A 272 14.82 -11.33 -2.60
N LYS A 273 14.07 -12.35 -2.99
CA LYS A 273 14.03 -13.65 -2.29
C LYS A 273 13.69 -14.73 -3.32
N PRO A 274 14.66 -15.14 -4.16
CA PRO A 274 14.43 -16.07 -5.26
C PRO A 274 13.73 -17.37 -4.85
N GLU A 275 13.85 -17.77 -3.59
CA GLU A 275 13.23 -18.97 -3.00
C GLU A 275 11.70 -18.88 -2.97
N ASP A 276 11.13 -17.67 -2.94
CA ASP A 276 9.69 -17.47 -3.04
C ASP A 276 9.15 -17.89 -4.42
N GLN A 277 10.00 -17.93 -5.46
CA GLN A 277 9.62 -18.42 -6.79
C GLN A 277 9.27 -19.91 -6.79
N ARG A 278 9.61 -20.65 -5.73
CA ARG A 278 9.16 -22.03 -5.54
C ARG A 278 7.65 -22.12 -5.35
N LEU A 279 6.99 -21.04 -4.90
CA LEU A 279 5.57 -21.03 -4.58
C LEU A 279 4.67 -20.90 -5.80
N TRP A 280 5.22 -20.56 -6.97
CA TRP A 280 4.51 -20.51 -8.25
C TRP A 280 5.15 -21.47 -9.24
N GLY A 281 4.40 -22.03 -10.18
CA GLY A 281 4.94 -22.92 -11.20
C GLY A 281 3.88 -23.47 -12.15
N LYS A 282 4.23 -24.53 -12.87
CA LYS A 282 3.26 -25.24 -13.73
C LYS A 282 2.39 -26.17 -12.88
N PRO A 283 1.10 -26.34 -13.21
CA PRO A 283 0.26 -27.34 -12.59
C PRO A 283 0.91 -28.72 -12.50
N GLY A 284 0.97 -29.29 -11.29
CA GLY A 284 1.56 -30.60 -11.04
C GLY A 284 3.07 -30.63 -10.87
N GLU A 285 3.77 -29.50 -11.03
CA GLU A 285 5.23 -29.38 -10.83
C GLU A 285 5.60 -29.62 -9.36
N ILE A 286 6.77 -30.22 -9.13
CA ILE A 286 7.41 -30.27 -7.81
C ILE A 286 8.75 -29.58 -7.90
N LYS A 287 8.88 -28.46 -7.20
CA LYS A 287 10.10 -27.67 -7.17
C LYS A 287 10.98 -28.08 -6.00
N ARG A 288 12.28 -28.22 -6.22
CA ARG A 288 13.26 -28.46 -5.15
C ARG A 288 14.05 -27.19 -4.89
N THR A 289 14.00 -26.73 -3.65
CA THR A 289 14.76 -25.56 -3.20
C THR A 289 15.82 -26.01 -2.21
N VAL A 290 17.03 -25.45 -2.30
CA VAL A 290 18.08 -25.61 -1.29
C VAL A 290 18.36 -24.24 -0.70
N MET A 291 18.13 -24.10 0.61
CA MET A 291 18.37 -22.87 1.36
C MET A 291 19.87 -22.71 1.70
N ARG A 292 20.27 -21.52 2.16
CA ARG A 292 21.66 -21.14 2.50
C ARG A 292 22.28 -22.04 3.55
N ASN A 293 21.49 -22.47 4.53
CA ASN A 293 21.91 -23.36 5.61
C ASN A 293 22.02 -24.83 5.16
N GLY A 294 21.65 -25.15 3.92
CA GLY A 294 21.66 -26.49 3.34
C GLY A 294 20.31 -27.20 3.38
N ASP A 295 19.31 -26.62 4.01
CA ASP A 295 17.98 -27.22 4.15
C ASP A 295 17.28 -27.33 2.80
N VAL A 296 16.50 -28.40 2.64
CA VAL A 296 15.92 -28.77 1.35
C VAL A 296 14.41 -28.77 1.46
N TYR A 297 13.76 -28.16 0.48
CA TYR A 297 12.31 -28.03 0.41
C TYR A 297 11.80 -28.64 -0.90
N LEU A 298 10.64 -29.30 -0.85
CA LEU A 298 9.91 -29.78 -2.02
C LEU A 298 8.53 -29.14 -2.06
N THR A 299 8.31 -28.25 -3.02
CA THR A 299 7.04 -27.51 -3.14
C THR A 299 6.21 -28.07 -4.28
N LYS A 300 5.00 -28.56 -3.97
CA LYS A 300 4.04 -29.08 -4.96
C LYS A 300 3.11 -27.96 -5.44
N ILE A 301 3.03 -27.78 -6.75
CA ILE A 301 2.17 -26.79 -7.41
C ILE A 301 0.82 -27.42 -7.80
N GLY A 302 -0.27 -26.74 -7.41
CA GLY A 302 -1.64 -27.10 -7.74
C GLY A 302 -2.08 -26.63 -9.13
N ASP A 303 -3.34 -26.90 -9.45
CA ASP A 303 -3.91 -26.67 -10.79
C ASP A 303 -3.97 -25.19 -11.21
N ASP A 304 -3.97 -24.29 -10.23
CA ASP A 304 -3.97 -22.84 -10.44
C ASP A 304 -2.56 -22.24 -10.56
N GLY A 305 -1.52 -23.08 -10.60
CA GLY A 305 -0.12 -22.66 -10.71
C GLY A 305 0.49 -22.16 -9.40
N ARG A 306 -0.20 -22.31 -8.27
CA ARG A 306 0.28 -21.93 -6.93
C ARG A 306 0.57 -23.14 -6.05
N ALA A 307 1.47 -22.98 -5.08
CA ALA A 307 1.84 -24.05 -4.16
C ALA A 307 0.65 -24.52 -3.32
N THR A 308 0.49 -25.83 -3.21
CA THR A 308 -0.52 -26.46 -2.34
C THR A 308 0.10 -27.16 -1.14
N ILE A 309 1.36 -27.61 -1.26
CA ILE A 309 2.10 -28.29 -0.20
C ILE A 309 3.56 -27.82 -0.28
N ASP A 310 4.16 -27.48 0.86
CA ASP A 310 5.60 -27.30 1.00
C ASP A 310 6.14 -28.36 1.97
N ARG A 311 7.03 -29.23 1.49
CA ARG A 311 7.64 -30.31 2.27
C ARG A 311 9.04 -29.93 2.70
N HIS A 312 9.28 -29.96 4.00
CA HIS A 312 10.55 -29.57 4.60
C HIS A 312 11.36 -30.86 4.88
N LEU A 313 12.55 -30.98 4.28
CA LEU A 313 13.48 -32.12 4.47
C LEU A 313 14.52 -31.76 5.53
N THR A 314 14.05 -31.14 6.61
CA THR A 314 14.83 -30.66 7.73
C THR A 314 14.02 -30.86 9.00
N ASN A 315 14.70 -30.80 10.14
CA ASN A 315 14.05 -30.67 11.44
C ASN A 315 14.41 -29.35 12.12
N HIS A 316 15.03 -28.39 11.40
CA HIS A 316 15.54 -27.14 11.96
C HIS A 316 16.43 -27.38 13.20
N ARG A 317 17.15 -28.51 13.21
CA ARG A 317 17.98 -28.98 14.33
C ARG A 317 17.20 -29.20 15.63
N THR A 318 15.89 -29.45 15.53
CA THR A 318 14.93 -29.67 16.62
C THR A 318 14.11 -30.97 16.46
N PRO A 319 14.74 -32.15 16.43
CA PRO A 319 14.08 -33.44 16.16
C PRO A 319 12.96 -33.82 17.14
N SER A 320 12.89 -33.18 18.32
CA SER A 320 11.83 -33.40 19.30
C SER A 320 10.52 -32.68 18.96
N LYS A 321 10.52 -31.74 18.01
CA LYS A 321 9.40 -30.82 17.77
C LYS A 321 8.59 -31.16 16.53
N HIS A 322 9.22 -31.73 15.52
CA HIS A 322 8.59 -32.22 14.30
C HIS A 322 9.47 -33.29 13.64
N SER A 323 8.88 -34.10 12.76
CA SER A 323 9.59 -35.13 12.02
C SER A 323 10.44 -34.54 10.90
N ASN A 324 11.55 -35.22 10.57
CA ASN A 324 12.21 -35.03 9.28
C ASN A 324 11.88 -36.25 8.41
N VAL A 325 11.04 -36.14 7.39
CA VAL A 325 10.45 -34.92 6.78
C VAL A 325 9.09 -34.53 7.41
N HIS A 326 8.60 -33.32 7.13
CA HIS A 326 7.22 -32.89 7.44
C HIS A 326 6.65 -31.99 6.33
N ASP A 327 5.31 -31.87 6.28
CA ASP A 327 4.60 -31.08 5.26
C ASP A 327 3.85 -29.89 5.86
N HIS A 328 3.73 -28.81 5.09
CA HIS A 328 2.80 -27.72 5.34
C HIS A 328 1.81 -27.62 4.19
N ILE A 329 0.51 -27.55 4.50
CA ILE A 329 -0.50 -27.17 3.50
C ILE A 329 -0.35 -25.67 3.25
N VAL A 330 -0.22 -25.28 1.99
CA VAL A 330 -0.14 -23.87 1.59
C VAL A 330 -1.51 -23.42 1.12
N SER A 331 -2.08 -22.47 1.85
CA SER A 331 -3.32 -21.77 1.51
C SER A 331 -3.01 -20.37 0.99
N TRP A 332 -3.95 -19.77 0.26
CA TRP A 332 -3.77 -18.46 -0.34
C TRP A 332 -4.95 -17.57 0.00
N ASP A 333 -4.67 -16.38 0.53
CA ASP A 333 -5.69 -15.37 0.79
C ASP A 333 -6.30 -14.88 -0.53
N GLU A 334 -7.63 -14.83 -0.63
CA GLU A 334 -8.31 -14.53 -1.89
C GLU A 334 -8.10 -13.08 -2.34
N GLU A 335 -8.07 -12.14 -1.38
CA GLU A 335 -7.96 -10.70 -1.62
C GLU A 335 -6.50 -10.31 -1.91
N THR A 336 -5.60 -10.62 -0.99
CA THR A 336 -4.20 -10.20 -1.06
C THR A 336 -3.34 -11.15 -1.88
N GLY A 337 -3.81 -12.37 -2.18
CA GLY A 337 -3.02 -13.41 -2.84
C GLY A 337 -1.82 -13.88 -2.03
N LYS A 338 -1.73 -13.57 -0.72
CA LYS A 338 -0.59 -13.97 0.12
C LYS A 338 -0.67 -15.46 0.48
N PRO A 339 0.47 -16.19 0.43
CA PRO A 339 0.52 -17.57 0.90
C PRO A 339 0.55 -17.63 2.42
N SER A 340 -0.12 -18.64 2.99
CA SER A 340 -0.12 -18.97 4.41
C SER A 340 0.11 -20.46 4.61
N PHE A 341 1.08 -20.78 5.46
CA PHE A 341 1.54 -22.13 5.74
C PHE A 341 0.78 -22.65 6.95
N GLY A 342 0.06 -23.76 6.75
CA GLY A 342 -0.66 -24.44 7.81
C GLY A 342 0.27 -25.09 8.84
N PRO A 343 -0.28 -25.70 9.91
CA PRO A 343 0.52 -26.43 10.88
C PRO A 343 1.31 -27.59 10.25
N ALA A 344 2.46 -27.92 10.82
CA ALA A 344 3.29 -29.04 10.38
C ALA A 344 2.53 -30.38 10.48
N ILE A 345 2.54 -31.14 9.38
CA ILE A 345 2.03 -32.51 9.29
C ILE A 345 3.23 -33.46 9.40
N ASN A 346 3.29 -34.17 10.53
CA ASN A 346 4.42 -35.02 10.88
C ASN A 346 4.24 -36.47 10.40
N TYR A 347 5.34 -37.09 9.99
CA TYR A 347 5.42 -38.48 9.54
C TYR A 347 6.53 -39.21 10.31
N TYR A 348 6.13 -40.12 11.20
CA TYR A 348 7.08 -40.93 11.98
C TYR A 348 7.28 -42.35 11.42
N ASP A 349 6.38 -42.80 10.53
CA ASP A 349 6.42 -44.13 9.92
C ASP A 349 6.52 -44.04 8.39
N VAL A 350 5.39 -43.79 7.72
CA VAL A 350 5.30 -43.73 6.26
C VAL A 350 5.17 -42.29 5.81
N VAL A 351 6.12 -41.84 5.00
CA VAL A 351 6.08 -40.53 4.35
C VAL A 351 5.28 -40.64 3.05
N PRO A 352 4.18 -39.88 2.86
CA PRO A 352 3.42 -39.90 1.62
C PRO A 352 4.28 -39.45 0.44
N GLU A 353 4.14 -40.12 -0.70
CA GLU A 353 4.79 -39.68 -1.93
C GLU A 353 4.13 -38.39 -2.47
N LEU A 354 4.91 -37.36 -2.76
CA LEU A 354 4.42 -36.22 -3.53
C LEU A 354 4.35 -36.64 -5.00
N LYS A 355 3.14 -37.00 -5.45
CA LYS A 355 2.89 -37.36 -6.85
C LYS A 355 2.76 -36.11 -7.74
N TYR A 356 3.38 -36.17 -8.92
CA TYR A 356 3.13 -35.26 -10.04
C TYR A 356 1.73 -35.51 -10.63
N HIS A 357 1.12 -34.50 -11.25
CA HIS A 357 -0.15 -34.68 -11.95
C HIS A 357 0.11 -35.19 -13.38
N TRP A 358 -0.62 -36.23 -13.80
CA TRP A 358 -0.48 -37.01 -15.05
C TRP A 358 0.74 -37.94 -15.10
N GLU A 359 0.53 -39.22 -14.76
CA GLU A 359 1.53 -40.32 -14.73
C GLU A 359 2.13 -40.70 -16.12
N GLU A 360 2.12 -39.83 -17.14
CA GLU A 360 2.67 -40.15 -18.47
C GLU A 360 3.63 -39.12 -19.09
N THR A 361 3.97 -38.02 -18.39
CA THR A 361 5.03 -37.12 -18.87
C THR A 361 5.99 -36.76 -17.75
N ILE A 362 7.29 -37.00 -17.98
CA ILE A 362 8.38 -36.68 -17.06
C ILE A 362 8.32 -35.16 -16.78
N MET A 363 7.86 -34.77 -15.59
CA MET A 363 7.88 -33.37 -15.16
C MET A 363 9.22 -33.02 -14.53
N GLU A 364 9.73 -31.84 -14.90
CA GLU A 364 11.06 -31.35 -14.56
C GLU A 364 11.18 -31.02 -13.07
N LYS A 365 12.26 -31.50 -12.46
CA LYS A 365 12.69 -31.05 -11.14
C LYS A 365 13.41 -29.71 -11.29
N THR A 366 12.71 -28.62 -11.05
CA THR A 366 13.33 -27.29 -11.05
C THR A 366 14.10 -27.09 -9.75
N ASN A 367 15.41 -26.86 -9.85
CA ASN A 367 16.22 -26.42 -8.72
C ASN A 367 16.12 -24.90 -8.60
N VAL A 368 15.66 -24.41 -7.46
CA VAL A 368 15.75 -22.98 -7.11
C VAL A 368 17.01 -22.79 -6.27
N TYR A 369 17.94 -21.98 -6.78
CA TYR A 369 19.22 -21.69 -6.13
C TYR A 369 19.20 -20.29 -5.52
N GLN A 370 19.68 -20.17 -4.29
CA GLN A 370 19.80 -18.91 -3.57
C GLN A 370 20.94 -18.05 -4.13
N GLY A 371 20.68 -16.75 -4.32
CA GLY A 371 21.72 -15.73 -4.56
C GLY A 371 22.29 -15.18 -3.24
N GLU A 372 23.29 -14.29 -3.31
CA GLU A 372 23.68 -13.46 -2.14
C GLU A 372 22.56 -12.45 -1.88
N VAL A 373 21.63 -12.78 -0.98
CA VAL A 373 20.47 -11.93 -0.71
C VAL A 373 20.31 -11.65 0.77
N ASN A 374 20.01 -10.40 1.10
CA ASN A 374 19.74 -9.97 2.46
C ASN A 374 18.32 -10.41 2.87
N LEU A 375 18.22 -11.35 3.81
CA LEU A 375 16.95 -11.87 4.33
C LEU A 375 16.41 -11.08 5.52
N ASN A 376 17.12 -10.03 5.96
CA ASN A 376 16.75 -9.28 7.14
C ASN A 376 15.41 -8.57 6.96
N PHE A 377 14.64 -8.51 8.05
CA PHE A 377 13.39 -7.76 8.08
C PHE A 377 13.65 -6.26 8.02
N ALA A 378 12.94 -5.56 7.13
CA ALA A 378 12.94 -4.10 7.07
C ALA A 378 12.20 -3.48 8.27
N SER A 379 11.25 -4.22 8.86
CA SER A 379 10.50 -3.76 10.03
C SER A 379 10.01 -4.91 10.91
N ALA A 380 9.70 -4.61 12.17
CA ALA A 380 9.01 -5.54 13.06
C ALA A 380 7.60 -5.92 12.53
N SER A 381 6.98 -5.06 11.72
CA SER A 381 5.68 -5.36 11.10
C SER A 381 5.80 -6.48 10.06
N GLU A 382 6.87 -6.45 9.25
CA GLU A 382 7.16 -7.52 8.28
C GLU A 382 7.39 -8.85 8.99
N PHE A 383 8.18 -8.87 10.07
CA PHE A 383 8.37 -10.06 10.90
C PHE A 383 7.03 -10.63 11.41
N LYS A 384 6.16 -9.76 11.95
CA LYS A 384 4.85 -10.18 12.44
C LYS A 384 3.95 -10.71 11.32
N ASP A 385 3.96 -10.09 10.14
CA ASP A 385 3.19 -10.55 8.98
C ASP A 385 3.62 -11.95 8.55
N VAL A 386 4.92 -12.18 8.30
CA VAL A 386 5.38 -13.50 7.84
C VAL A 386 5.14 -14.58 8.90
N LEU A 387 5.37 -14.27 10.19
CA LEU A 387 5.16 -15.21 11.28
C LEU A 387 3.67 -15.50 11.50
N SER A 388 2.78 -14.54 11.24
CA SER A 388 1.33 -14.76 11.24
C SER A 388 0.91 -15.75 10.15
N ARG A 389 1.63 -15.79 9.03
CA ARG A 389 1.42 -16.68 7.88
C ARG A 389 2.16 -18.02 7.97
N GLY A 390 2.68 -18.36 9.14
CA GLY A 390 3.35 -19.66 9.37
C GLY A 390 4.79 -19.73 8.89
N ALA A 391 5.46 -18.57 8.75
CA ALA A 391 6.88 -18.56 8.47
C ALA A 391 7.67 -19.30 9.56
N GLU A 392 8.65 -20.07 9.13
CA GLU A 392 9.69 -20.62 9.99
C GLU A 392 10.95 -19.77 9.79
N ILE A 393 11.53 -19.29 10.88
CA ILE A 393 12.57 -18.26 10.86
C ILE A 393 13.77 -18.72 11.71
N GLU A 394 14.97 -18.65 11.13
CA GLU A 394 16.24 -18.75 11.85
C GLU A 394 17.07 -17.48 11.66
N PHE A 395 17.75 -17.03 12.72
CA PHE A 395 18.62 -15.86 12.66
C PHE A 395 19.74 -15.92 13.70
N ASP A 396 20.82 -15.20 13.42
CA ASP A 396 21.97 -15.05 14.29
C ASP A 396 22.00 -13.67 14.95
N TRP A 397 22.31 -13.65 16.25
CA TRP A 397 22.52 -12.44 17.04
C TRP A 397 23.66 -12.65 18.03
N LYS A 398 24.68 -11.78 17.97
CA LYS A 398 25.86 -11.78 18.86
C LYS A 398 26.55 -13.15 19.01
N GLY A 399 26.60 -13.93 17.92
CA GLY A 399 27.26 -15.25 17.89
C GLY A 399 26.38 -16.42 18.38
N HIS A 400 25.10 -16.17 18.62
CA HIS A 400 24.10 -17.16 18.99
C HIS A 400 23.05 -17.28 17.89
N SER A 401 22.59 -18.49 17.62
CA SER A 401 21.53 -18.76 16.63
C SER A 401 20.20 -19.01 17.33
N TYR A 402 19.12 -18.48 16.77
CA TYR A 402 17.78 -18.53 17.32
C TYR A 402 16.78 -18.99 16.28
N GLY A 403 15.72 -19.67 16.73
CA GLY A 403 14.59 -20.10 15.91
C GLY A 403 13.29 -19.50 16.41
N VAL A 404 12.43 -19.08 15.48
CA VAL A 404 11.04 -18.68 15.75
C VAL A 404 10.14 -19.37 14.74
N ILE A 405 9.33 -20.31 15.23
CA ILE A 405 8.52 -21.21 14.41
C ILE A 405 7.15 -21.46 15.05
N ARG A 406 6.19 -21.98 14.28
CA ARG A 406 4.88 -22.40 14.81
C ARG A 406 4.83 -23.92 14.94
N TYR A 407 4.76 -24.43 16.17
CA TYR A 407 4.60 -25.87 16.41
C TYR A 407 3.92 -26.17 17.75
N GLY A 408 3.52 -27.44 17.94
CA GLY A 408 3.01 -27.96 19.21
C GLY A 408 1.50 -27.80 19.42
N THR A 409 1.04 -28.04 20.66
CA THR A 409 -0.37 -28.03 21.04
C THR A 409 -0.98 -26.65 20.77
N ASN A 410 -1.87 -26.57 19.79
CA ASN A 410 -2.62 -25.38 19.34
C ASN A 410 -1.87 -24.41 18.39
N ASN A 411 -0.83 -24.84 17.66
CA ASN A 411 -0.20 -24.03 16.61
C ASN A 411 0.32 -22.65 17.10
N LYS A 412 0.81 -22.63 18.34
CA LYS A 412 1.37 -21.45 18.99
C LYS A 412 2.77 -21.13 18.46
N ILE A 413 3.19 -19.89 18.65
CA ILE A 413 4.52 -19.43 18.24
C ILE A 413 5.51 -19.82 19.32
N THR A 414 6.63 -20.41 18.92
CA THR A 414 7.68 -20.79 19.86
C THR A 414 9.00 -20.17 19.43
N ALA A 415 9.65 -19.49 20.36
CA ALA A 415 10.97 -18.90 20.17
C ALA A 415 11.99 -19.58 21.11
N TYR A 416 13.20 -19.82 20.62
CA TYR A 416 14.26 -20.53 21.36
C TYR A 416 15.64 -20.19 20.81
N GLU A 417 16.66 -20.42 21.61
CA GLU A 417 18.05 -20.48 21.17
C GLU A 417 18.36 -21.91 20.68
N ILE A 418 18.98 -22.05 19.51
CA ILE A 418 19.28 -23.34 18.89
C ILE A 418 20.23 -24.15 19.79
N TYR A 419 19.96 -25.46 19.91
CA TYR A 419 20.64 -26.39 20.83
C TYR A 419 20.45 -26.14 22.34
N LYS A 420 19.58 -25.19 22.73
CA LYS A 420 19.24 -24.92 24.14
C LYS A 420 17.73 -24.97 24.38
N PRO A 421 17.13 -26.17 24.40
CA PRO A 421 15.68 -26.34 24.56
C PRO A 421 15.13 -25.72 25.86
N GLU A 422 15.96 -25.52 26.88
CA GLU A 422 15.59 -24.84 28.13
C GLU A 422 15.27 -23.35 27.98
N THR A 423 15.66 -22.73 26.85
CA THR A 423 15.38 -21.31 26.56
C THR A 423 14.00 -21.08 25.92
N GLU A 424 13.30 -22.18 25.61
CA GLU A 424 12.04 -22.17 24.88
C GLU A 424 10.95 -21.34 25.57
N LYS A 425 10.30 -20.47 24.79
CA LYS A 425 9.12 -19.72 25.21
C LYS A 425 8.02 -19.80 24.16
N VAL A 426 6.79 -19.97 24.63
CA VAL A 426 5.60 -20.10 23.79
C VAL A 426 4.75 -18.85 23.91
N TYR A 427 4.26 -18.37 22.76
CA TYR A 427 3.55 -17.11 22.57
C TYR A 427 2.27 -17.33 21.78
N ASP A 428 1.23 -16.56 22.09
CA ASP A 428 -0.06 -16.63 21.40
C ASP A 428 -0.06 -15.80 20.10
N THR A 429 0.63 -14.65 20.10
CA THR A 429 0.68 -13.75 18.94
C THR A 429 2.10 -13.42 18.47
N PRO A 430 2.28 -13.03 17.19
CA PRO A 430 3.58 -12.54 16.71
C PRO A 430 4.11 -11.32 17.46
N ASP A 431 3.23 -10.48 18.02
CA ASP A 431 3.66 -9.33 18.81
C ASP A 431 4.23 -9.75 20.17
N ASP A 432 3.62 -10.76 20.82
CA ASP A 432 4.14 -11.31 22.08
C ASP A 432 5.51 -11.97 21.87
N ALA A 433 5.71 -12.63 20.71
CA ALA A 433 6.98 -13.26 20.35
C ALA A 433 8.15 -12.26 20.26
N LEU A 434 7.89 -10.97 20.00
CA LEU A 434 8.90 -9.92 20.02
C LEU A 434 9.45 -9.64 21.43
N GLU A 435 8.79 -10.11 22.49
CA GLU A 435 9.30 -10.04 23.86
C GLU A 435 10.27 -11.17 24.22
N PHE A 436 10.63 -12.02 23.25
CA PHE A 436 11.68 -13.03 23.45
C PHE A 436 13.03 -12.36 23.70
N MET A 437 13.80 -12.94 24.65
CA MET A 437 15.10 -12.41 25.06
C MET A 437 16.21 -13.13 24.31
N LEU A 438 17.09 -12.38 23.66
CA LEU A 438 18.29 -12.83 22.96
C LEU A 438 19.51 -12.52 23.82
N GLY A 439 19.66 -13.26 24.93
CA GLY A 439 20.55 -12.87 26.01
C GLY A 439 20.01 -11.66 26.76
N ASP A 440 20.72 -10.54 26.70
CA ASP A 440 20.33 -9.29 27.39
C ASP A 440 19.43 -8.37 26.54
N ASP A 441 19.33 -8.63 25.22
CA ASP A 441 18.54 -7.80 24.30
C ASP A 441 17.14 -8.40 24.07
N LYS A 442 16.14 -7.54 23.83
CA LYS A 442 14.81 -7.99 23.39
C LYS A 442 14.75 -8.10 21.87
N LEU A 443 14.08 -9.14 21.36
CA LEU A 443 13.88 -9.34 19.93
C LEU A 443 13.25 -8.11 19.25
N ARG A 444 12.27 -7.46 19.89
CA ARG A 444 11.63 -6.22 19.43
C ARG A 444 12.63 -5.12 19.03
N ASP A 445 13.72 -4.99 19.76
CA ASP A 445 14.69 -3.89 19.61
C ASP A 445 15.76 -4.17 18.55
N VAL A 446 15.92 -5.44 18.18
CA VAL A 446 17.03 -5.90 17.33
C VAL A 446 16.57 -6.66 16.09
N ILE A 447 15.29 -6.97 15.90
CA ILE A 447 14.79 -7.79 14.78
C ILE A 447 15.17 -7.26 13.39
N THR A 448 15.37 -5.95 13.22
CA THR A 448 15.83 -5.35 11.96
C THR A 448 17.35 -5.32 11.80
N LYS A 449 18.09 -5.80 12.81
CA LYS A 449 19.56 -5.79 12.92
C LYS A 449 20.18 -7.18 13.03
N VAL A 450 19.39 -8.22 13.33
CA VAL A 450 19.86 -9.61 13.32
C VAL A 450 20.30 -10.03 11.93
N GLU A 451 21.14 -11.05 11.82
CA GLU A 451 21.41 -11.70 10.53
C GLU A 451 20.40 -12.83 10.35
N VAL A 452 19.37 -12.61 9.53
CA VAL A 452 18.41 -13.67 9.20
C VAL A 452 19.10 -14.69 8.30
N THR A 453 19.23 -15.91 8.79
CA THR A 453 19.89 -17.02 8.10
C THR A 453 18.89 -17.82 7.27
N GLU A 454 17.63 -17.89 7.72
CA GLU A 454 16.54 -18.54 7.02
C GLU A 454 15.18 -17.90 7.33
N ARG A 455 14.31 -17.80 6.32
CA ARG A 455 12.86 -17.60 6.51
C ARG A 455 12.05 -18.20 5.35
N THR A 456 11.04 -18.99 5.64
CA THR A 456 10.25 -19.70 4.60
C THR A 456 9.31 -18.78 3.79
N LEU A 457 8.98 -17.60 4.31
CA LEU A 457 8.04 -16.59 3.75
C LEU A 457 8.54 -15.15 3.73
#